data_AF-A0A7S2DH69-F1
#
_entry.id   AF-A0A7S2DH69-F1
#
_cell.length_a   1.000
_cell.length_b   1.000
_cell.length_c   1.000
_cell.angle_alpha   90.00
_cell.angle_beta   90.00
_cell.angle_gamma   90.00
#
_symmetry.space_group_name_H-M   'P 1'
#
loop_
_entity.id
_entity.type
_entity.pdbx_description
1 polymer ?
#
loop_
_entity_poly.entity_id
_entity_poly.type
_entity_poly.pdbx_seq_one_letter_code
_entity_poly.pdbx_strand_id
1 'polypeptide(L)'
;TTSSKDQNKNMLLLHRKPKKSYQKGEMKNRYESERPRTGIARTAEPRVGGLGTYSTTAPEYEFVSTRSITLTLLQPYGDPDFMGLTGLQVLEGSEARPVSLTVEDLSASPRDLSVLGYETDHRTLDKLVDGVQVTSDDHHMWLVPFTPGRTHTLSIDLGTQRDVTALRVWNYNKSSEDCDRGVARILIELDDSKGGKDDKSRSQVVSLRRAPGHALFDFGQIVPFAMSSEAKENTSGVADLRLPLKGFTRQPVRQDYEAPFHPIGMYLRLVLHGSWGDPYYIGLDRIEVVGCHGKPLKGWRASAAPYSLNVIGIKDSREPANLTKEGEEEGVGLGGGWLAPLAASIGPEELPPSGENEVYPLFDTPTPIAGIRFWNYHKTPHRICEWGPALG
;
A
#
# COMPACT_ATOMS: atom_id res chain seq x y z
N THR A 1 42.74 28.41 52.40
CA THR A 1 43.44 27.66 53.47
C THR A 1 42.55 27.62 54.70
N THR A 2 42.30 26.40 55.19
CA THR A 2 41.73 26.01 56.50
C THR A 2 40.36 26.55 56.93
N SER A 3 39.36 25.66 56.98
CA SER A 3 38.18 25.79 57.86
C SER A 3 37.92 24.44 58.56
N SER A 4 37.81 24.52 59.88
CA SER A 4 37.43 23.44 60.80
C SER A 4 35.93 23.15 60.74
N LYS A 5 35.51 21.88 60.90
CA LYS A 5 34.81 21.40 62.12
C LYS A 5 34.30 19.97 61.93
N ASP A 6 34.64 19.17 62.93
CA ASP A 6 34.21 17.80 63.21
C ASP A 6 32.68 17.60 63.18
N GLN A 7 32.22 16.38 62.85
CA GLN A 7 31.90 15.41 63.90
C GLN A 7 31.68 13.98 63.38
N ASN A 8 32.19 13.07 64.19
CA ASN A 8 32.45 11.66 63.99
C ASN A 8 31.50 10.85 64.89
N LYS A 9 30.96 9.72 64.40
CA LYS A 9 30.32 8.56 65.10
C LYS A 9 29.38 7.90 64.06
N ASN A 10 29.38 6.61 63.76
CA ASN A 10 29.97 5.41 64.34
C ASN A 10 30.08 4.36 63.22
N MET A 11 31.26 3.78 63.03
CA MET A 11 31.46 2.49 62.36
C MET A 11 31.38 1.37 63.40
N LEU A 12 30.66 0.29 63.08
CA LEU A 12 31.06 -1.04 63.50
C LEU A 12 30.68 -2.02 62.39
N LEU A 13 31.74 -2.56 61.77
CA LEU A 13 31.71 -3.57 60.72
C LEU A 13 31.09 -4.87 61.21
N LEU A 14 30.32 -5.54 60.36
CA LEU A 14 30.38 -7.00 60.22
C LEU A 14 30.27 -7.36 58.73
N HIS A 15 31.42 -7.67 58.14
CA HIS A 15 31.56 -8.33 56.84
C HIS A 15 31.24 -9.82 56.96
N ARG A 16 30.29 -10.31 56.16
CA ARG A 16 30.24 -11.70 55.70
C ARG A 16 29.73 -11.76 54.26
N LYS A 17 30.59 -12.17 53.33
CA LYS A 17 30.20 -12.96 52.13
C LYS A 17 30.16 -14.44 52.56
N PRO A 18 29.32 -15.34 52.00
CA PRO A 18 29.69 -15.97 50.72
C PRO A 18 28.57 -16.56 49.81
N LYS A 19 28.93 -16.69 48.53
CA LYS A 19 28.72 -17.80 47.56
C LYS A 19 27.32 -18.38 47.22
N LYS A 20 27.11 -18.40 45.89
CA LYS A 20 26.50 -19.45 45.02
C LYS A 20 25.01 -19.80 45.22
N SER A 21 24.20 -19.50 44.21
CA SER A 21 23.73 -20.45 43.17
C SER A 21 22.41 -19.92 42.59
N TYR A 22 22.41 -19.50 41.33
CA TYR A 22 21.16 -19.20 40.63
C TYR A 22 20.50 -20.54 40.28
N GLN A 23 19.58 -20.99 41.13
CA GLN A 23 18.69 -22.09 40.80
C GLN A 23 17.65 -21.58 39.80
N LYS A 24 17.70 -22.16 38.60
CA LYS A 24 16.68 -22.09 37.57
C LYS A 24 15.48 -22.89 38.09
N GLY A 25 14.47 -22.20 38.63
CA GLY A 25 13.29 -22.82 39.22
C GLY A 25 12.07 -21.89 39.19
N GLU A 26 11.12 -22.25 38.31
CA GLU A 26 9.67 -22.08 38.50
C GLU A 26 9.10 -20.67 38.72
N MET A 27 9.14 -19.85 37.66
CA MET A 27 8.05 -18.91 37.34
C MET A 27 7.56 -19.14 35.90
N LYS A 28 7.35 -20.41 35.54
CA LYS A 28 6.42 -20.84 34.50
C LYS A 28 5.20 -21.37 35.25
N ASN A 29 3.99 -20.98 34.87
CA ASN A 29 2.67 -21.35 35.45
C ASN A 29 1.92 -20.23 36.21
N ARG A 30 1.89 -19.01 35.68
CA ARG A 30 0.78 -18.10 36.01
C ARG A 30 0.22 -17.23 34.88
N TYR A 31 0.80 -17.31 33.67
CA TYR A 31 0.32 -16.61 32.47
C TYR A 31 -0.13 -17.56 31.33
N GLU A 32 -0.10 -18.88 31.53
CA GLU A 32 -0.59 -19.84 30.54
C GLU A 32 -2.10 -20.13 30.67
N SER A 33 -2.78 -19.59 31.70
CA SER A 33 -4.18 -19.90 32.02
C SER A 33 -5.22 -18.92 31.46
N GLU A 34 -4.82 -17.87 30.73
CA GLU A 34 -5.75 -16.84 30.23
C GLU A 34 -5.69 -16.62 28.71
N ARG A 35 -5.31 -17.65 27.93
CA ARG A 35 -5.66 -17.64 26.50
C ARG A 35 -7.15 -17.98 26.37
N PRO A 36 -8.03 -17.09 25.87
CA PRO A 36 -9.36 -17.51 25.47
C PRO A 36 -9.21 -18.57 24.38
N ARG A 37 -9.70 -19.78 24.63
CA ARG A 37 -9.71 -20.85 23.63
C ARG A 37 -10.69 -20.47 22.51
N THR A 38 -10.17 -20.07 21.37
CA THR A 38 -10.91 -20.11 20.10
C THR A 38 -10.40 -21.29 19.28
N GLY A 39 -11.30 -22.25 19.03
CA GLY A 39 -11.22 -23.45 18.18
C GLY A 39 -9.85 -23.90 17.63
N ILE A 40 -9.41 -25.07 18.09
CA ILE A 40 -8.30 -25.83 17.48
C ILE A 40 -8.75 -26.40 16.13
N ALA A 41 -8.02 -26.10 15.05
CA ALA A 41 -7.98 -26.93 13.85
C ALA A 41 -6.52 -27.21 13.48
N ARG A 42 -6.27 -28.45 13.05
CA ARG A 42 -4.95 -29.10 12.92
C ARG A 42 -4.15 -28.56 11.72
N THR A 43 -2.84 -28.52 11.91
CA THR A 43 -1.74 -28.51 10.91
C THR A 43 -2.13 -28.34 9.45
N ALA A 44 -1.79 -27.20 8.85
CA ALA A 44 -1.74 -26.99 7.41
C ALA A 44 -0.56 -26.06 7.05
N GLU A 45 0.09 -26.38 5.94
CA GLU A 45 1.24 -25.70 5.30
C GLU A 45 1.01 -24.19 5.05
N PRO A 46 2.08 -23.39 4.84
CA PRO A 46 1.97 -21.95 4.64
C PRO A 46 1.19 -21.65 3.37
N ARG A 47 -0.05 -21.23 3.53
CA ARG A 47 -0.89 -20.76 2.43
C ARG A 47 -0.71 -19.27 2.29
N VAL A 48 -0.10 -18.88 1.18
CA VAL A 48 -0.16 -17.53 0.61
C VAL A 48 -1.61 -17.04 0.72
N GLY A 49 -1.78 -15.86 1.33
CA GLY A 49 -3.07 -15.24 1.59
C GLY A 49 -3.95 -15.28 0.33
N GLY A 50 -5.17 -15.80 0.50
CA GLY A 50 -6.11 -15.95 -0.60
C GLY A 50 -6.34 -14.62 -1.33
N LEU A 51 -6.40 -14.72 -2.66
CA LEU A 51 -6.93 -13.71 -3.57
C LEU A 51 -8.22 -13.12 -2.98
N GLY A 52 -8.13 -11.90 -2.44
CA GLY A 52 -9.27 -11.18 -1.91
C GLY A 52 -10.30 -11.01 -3.02
N THR A 53 -11.46 -11.64 -2.85
CA THR A 53 -12.63 -11.41 -3.70
C THR A 53 -13.05 -9.96 -3.55
N TYR A 54 -13.08 -9.23 -4.66
CA TYR A 54 -13.48 -7.83 -4.74
C TYR A 54 -14.84 -7.61 -4.07
N SER A 55 -14.87 -6.82 -2.99
CA SER A 55 -16.11 -6.31 -2.41
C SER A 55 -16.48 -5.03 -3.16
N THR A 56 -17.56 -5.14 -3.93
CA THR A 56 -18.05 -4.17 -4.90
C THR A 56 -18.63 -2.92 -4.25
N THR A 57 -17.81 -1.88 -4.17
CA THR A 57 -18.24 -0.51 -4.52
C THR A 57 -17.18 0.04 -5.48
N ALA A 58 -17.01 -0.66 -6.62
CA ALA A 58 -16.17 -0.15 -7.69
C ALA A 58 -16.80 1.15 -8.21
N PRO A 59 -16.00 2.18 -8.53
CA PRO A 59 -16.50 3.34 -9.26
C PRO A 59 -17.23 2.85 -10.52
N GLU A 60 -18.31 3.51 -10.91
CA GLU A 60 -18.91 3.31 -12.24
C GLU A 60 -17.87 3.69 -13.29
N TYR A 61 -17.13 2.71 -13.77
CA TYR A 61 -16.17 2.87 -14.84
C TYR A 61 -16.91 2.79 -16.17
N GLU A 62 -16.68 3.76 -17.05
CA GLU A 62 -17.19 3.71 -18.42
C GLU A 62 -16.43 2.64 -19.22
N PHE A 63 -17.14 1.94 -20.11
CA PHE A 63 -16.55 0.92 -20.98
C PHE A 63 -16.08 1.55 -22.28
N VAL A 64 -14.89 1.14 -22.73
CA VAL A 64 -14.34 1.55 -24.02
C VAL A 64 -14.12 0.31 -24.87
N SER A 65 -14.70 0.31 -26.07
CA SER A 65 -14.56 -0.80 -27.01
C SER A 65 -13.26 -0.66 -27.80
N THR A 66 -12.30 -1.56 -27.61
CA THR A 66 -10.98 -1.53 -28.28
C THR A 66 -10.53 -2.91 -28.71
N ARG A 67 -9.62 -2.99 -29.69
CA ARG A 67 -8.92 -4.23 -30.06
C ARG A 67 -7.47 -4.22 -29.57
N SER A 68 -6.81 -3.07 -29.61
CA SER A 68 -5.42 -2.93 -29.18
C SER A 68 -5.30 -1.82 -28.14
N ILE A 69 -4.35 -1.99 -27.25
CA ILE A 69 -3.97 -1.02 -26.22
C ILE A 69 -2.48 -0.78 -26.37
N THR A 70 -2.08 0.47 -26.59
CA THR A 70 -0.67 0.86 -26.62
C THR A 70 -0.33 1.67 -25.38
N LEU A 71 0.68 1.21 -24.65
CA LEU A 71 1.21 1.85 -23.46
C LEU A 71 2.59 2.42 -23.81
N THR A 72 2.69 3.74 -23.91
CA THR A 72 3.98 4.42 -24.04
C THR A 72 4.51 4.73 -22.65
N LEU A 73 5.64 4.13 -22.28
CA LEU A 73 6.28 4.32 -20.98
C LEU A 73 7.15 5.59 -21.02
N LEU A 74 6.71 6.62 -20.32
CA LEU A 74 7.28 7.97 -20.47
C LEU A 74 8.46 8.24 -19.54
N GLN A 75 8.39 7.73 -18.31
CA GLN A 75 9.35 8.09 -17.27
C GLN A 75 9.38 7.01 -16.16
N PRO A 76 10.57 6.62 -15.67
CA PRO A 76 10.71 5.80 -14.47
C PRO A 76 10.61 6.67 -13.20
N TYR A 77 10.60 6.03 -12.03
CA TYR A 77 10.56 6.74 -10.75
C TYR A 77 11.87 7.47 -10.42
N GLY A 78 13.00 6.84 -10.72
CA GLY A 78 14.31 7.43 -10.44
C GLY A 78 15.50 6.75 -11.11
N ASP A 79 15.36 5.52 -11.59
CA ASP A 79 16.46 4.83 -12.27
C ASP A 79 16.72 5.46 -13.66
N PRO A 80 17.96 5.86 -13.98
CA PRO A 80 18.28 6.53 -15.24
C PRO A 80 18.38 5.57 -16.44
N ASP A 81 18.59 4.28 -16.19
CA ASP A 81 19.05 3.31 -17.18
C ASP A 81 18.04 2.20 -17.44
N PHE A 82 17.09 1.97 -16.53
CA PHE A 82 16.16 0.85 -16.61
C PHE A 82 14.73 1.20 -16.23
N MET A 83 13.80 0.45 -16.81
CA MET A 83 12.38 0.57 -16.53
C MET A 83 11.73 -0.81 -16.50
N GLY A 84 10.85 -1.06 -15.55
CA GLY A 84 10.23 -2.37 -15.39
C GLY A 84 8.85 -2.33 -14.75
N LEU A 85 8.18 -3.47 -14.86
CA LEU A 85 6.89 -3.77 -14.26
C LEU A 85 6.90 -5.21 -13.75
N THR A 86 6.06 -5.52 -12.77
CA THR A 86 5.90 -6.88 -12.27
C THR A 86 4.76 -7.60 -13.00
N GLY A 87 3.66 -6.90 -13.31
CA GLY A 87 2.52 -7.53 -13.97
C GLY A 87 1.54 -6.53 -14.55
N LEU A 88 0.72 -7.00 -15.49
CA LEU A 88 -0.42 -6.25 -16.04
C LEU A 88 -1.63 -7.16 -16.22
N GLN A 89 -2.82 -6.57 -16.11
CA GLN A 89 -4.08 -7.21 -16.46
C GLN A 89 -5.01 -6.19 -17.10
N VAL A 90 -5.68 -6.58 -18.17
CA VAL A 90 -6.77 -5.80 -18.77
C VAL A 90 -8.07 -6.29 -18.14
N LEU A 91 -8.92 -5.37 -17.68
CA LEU A 91 -10.21 -5.67 -17.06
C LEU A 91 -11.34 -5.36 -18.04
N GLU A 92 -12.31 -6.27 -18.18
CA GLU A 92 -13.47 -6.16 -19.06
C GLU A 92 -14.81 -6.23 -18.31
N GLY A 93 -15.82 -5.59 -18.90
CA GLY A 93 -17.20 -5.61 -18.41
C GLY A 93 -17.43 -4.91 -17.06
N SER A 94 -18.68 -4.93 -16.61
CA SER A 94 -19.13 -4.26 -15.38
C SER A 94 -18.58 -4.86 -14.09
N GLU A 95 -18.22 -6.15 -14.12
CA GLU A 95 -17.61 -6.84 -12.99
C GLU A 95 -16.08 -6.71 -12.96
N ALA A 96 -15.47 -5.95 -13.89
CA ALA A 96 -14.03 -5.78 -14.01
C ALA A 96 -13.27 -7.12 -14.01
N ARG A 97 -13.73 -8.06 -14.84
CA ARG A 97 -13.13 -9.40 -14.94
C ARG A 97 -11.81 -9.33 -15.72
N PRO A 98 -10.78 -10.09 -15.32
CA PRO A 98 -9.52 -10.09 -16.05
C PRO A 98 -9.66 -10.80 -17.40
N VAL A 99 -9.14 -10.17 -18.44
CA VAL A 99 -8.96 -10.76 -19.76
C VAL A 99 -7.79 -11.74 -19.68
N SER A 100 -7.99 -12.97 -20.16
CA SER A 100 -6.90 -13.94 -20.32
C SER A 100 -5.97 -13.49 -21.44
N LEU A 101 -4.77 -13.03 -21.09
CA LEU A 101 -3.71 -12.63 -22.01
C LEU A 101 -2.57 -13.64 -21.93
N THR A 102 -1.92 -13.90 -23.06
CA THR A 102 -0.66 -14.66 -23.15
C THR A 102 0.46 -13.77 -23.66
N VAL A 103 1.70 -14.28 -23.65
CA VAL A 103 2.86 -13.48 -24.13
C VAL A 103 2.75 -13.14 -25.62
N GLU A 104 2.04 -13.97 -26.40
CA GLU A 104 1.79 -13.74 -27.82
C GLU A 104 0.90 -12.51 -28.08
N ASP A 105 0.07 -12.13 -27.09
CA ASP A 105 -0.76 -10.93 -27.13
C ASP A 105 0.04 -9.65 -26.82
N LEU A 106 1.30 -9.79 -26.37
CA LEU A 106 2.15 -8.69 -25.95
C LEU A 106 3.27 -8.42 -26.95
N SER A 107 3.52 -7.15 -27.21
CA SER A 107 4.69 -6.70 -27.97
C SER A 107 5.32 -5.50 -27.27
N ALA A 108 6.64 -5.49 -27.12
CA ALA A 108 7.34 -4.39 -26.48
C ALA A 108 8.56 -3.94 -27.27
N SER A 109 8.85 -2.65 -27.21
CA SER A 109 10.03 -2.01 -27.80
C SER A 109 10.61 -1.00 -26.80
N PRO A 110 11.78 -1.27 -26.20
CA PRO A 110 12.54 -2.52 -26.26
C PRO A 110 11.76 -3.73 -25.71
N ARG A 111 12.09 -4.94 -26.18
CA ARG A 111 11.40 -6.15 -25.72
C ARG A 111 11.74 -6.51 -24.27
N ASP A 112 13.03 -6.52 -23.97
CA ASP A 112 13.65 -6.83 -22.67
C ASP A 112 15.16 -6.50 -22.78
N LEU A 113 15.99 -6.98 -21.85
CA LEU A 113 17.43 -6.71 -21.85
C LEU A 113 18.23 -7.43 -22.95
N SER A 114 17.63 -8.36 -23.72
CA SER A 114 18.28 -9.01 -24.86
C SER A 114 18.78 -8.01 -25.91
N VAL A 115 18.12 -6.85 -26.04
CA VAL A 115 18.54 -5.79 -26.97
C VAL A 115 19.93 -5.22 -26.66
N LEU A 116 20.43 -5.44 -25.44
CA LEU A 116 21.78 -5.06 -25.00
C LEU A 116 22.74 -6.26 -24.98
N GLY A 117 22.31 -7.46 -25.39
CA GLY A 117 23.09 -8.70 -25.40
C GLY A 117 22.95 -9.57 -24.13
N TYR A 118 22.01 -9.26 -23.23
CA TYR A 118 21.75 -10.06 -22.02
C TYR A 118 20.70 -11.16 -22.26
N GLU A 119 21.02 -12.13 -23.14
CA GLU A 119 20.08 -13.19 -23.56
C GLU A 119 19.67 -14.17 -22.45
N THR A 120 20.45 -14.27 -21.36
CA THR A 120 20.18 -15.19 -20.25
C THR A 120 19.42 -14.54 -19.10
N ASP A 121 19.02 -13.28 -19.23
CA ASP A 121 18.30 -12.58 -18.17
C ASP A 121 16.85 -13.11 -18.07
N HIS A 122 16.39 -13.35 -16.85
CA HIS A 122 15.05 -13.90 -16.61
C HIS A 122 13.92 -12.86 -16.71
N ARG A 123 14.26 -11.56 -16.80
CA ARG A 123 13.31 -10.44 -16.75
C ARG A 123 12.68 -10.12 -18.10
N THR A 124 12.05 -11.12 -18.68
CA THR A 124 11.50 -11.13 -20.03
C THR A 124 10.03 -10.72 -20.09
N LEU A 125 9.51 -10.44 -21.30
CA LEU A 125 8.16 -9.89 -21.51
C LEU A 125 7.03 -10.80 -20.97
N ASP A 126 7.22 -12.12 -20.96
CA ASP A 126 6.24 -13.09 -20.44
C ASP A 126 5.91 -12.88 -18.97
N LYS A 127 6.82 -12.27 -18.18
CA LYS A 127 6.60 -12.02 -16.74
C LYS A 127 5.42 -11.11 -16.47
N LEU A 128 5.03 -10.27 -17.44
CA LEU A 128 3.88 -9.40 -17.28
C LEU A 128 2.55 -10.15 -17.12
N VAL A 129 2.48 -11.41 -17.58
CA VAL A 129 1.26 -12.23 -17.63
C VAL A 129 1.46 -13.64 -17.06
N ASP A 130 2.53 -13.88 -16.31
CA ASP A 130 2.86 -15.20 -15.75
C ASP A 130 1.98 -15.63 -14.55
N GLY A 131 1.14 -14.71 -14.05
CA GLY A 131 0.22 -14.94 -12.94
C GLY A 131 0.79 -14.60 -11.55
N VAL A 132 2.06 -14.20 -11.44
CA VAL A 132 2.75 -13.95 -10.16
C VAL A 132 2.95 -12.44 -9.95
N GLN A 133 1.88 -11.69 -9.72
CA GLN A 133 1.96 -10.22 -9.69
C GLN A 133 2.35 -9.62 -8.32
N VAL A 134 2.06 -10.32 -7.23
CA VAL A 134 2.36 -9.86 -5.85
C VAL A 134 3.64 -10.57 -5.37
N THR A 135 4.78 -10.03 -5.77
CA THR A 135 6.09 -10.65 -5.51
C THR A 135 7.19 -9.59 -5.39
N SER A 136 8.30 -9.96 -4.74
CA SER A 136 9.57 -9.23 -4.73
C SER A 136 10.70 -10.02 -5.41
N ASP A 137 10.38 -11.21 -5.96
CA ASP A 137 11.31 -12.00 -6.77
C ASP A 137 11.40 -11.43 -8.18
N ASP A 138 12.61 -11.07 -8.61
CA ASP A 138 12.84 -10.46 -9.92
C ASP A 138 12.74 -11.45 -11.09
N HIS A 139 12.70 -12.75 -10.84
CA HIS A 139 12.40 -13.77 -11.86
C HIS A 139 10.95 -13.67 -12.38
N HIS A 140 10.10 -12.94 -11.66
CA HIS A 140 8.70 -12.67 -11.99
C HIS A 140 8.49 -11.19 -12.34
N MET A 141 9.52 -10.50 -12.83
CA MET A 141 9.43 -9.08 -13.23
C MET A 141 9.99 -8.87 -14.63
N TRP A 142 9.40 -7.95 -15.36
CA TRP A 142 9.87 -7.51 -16.67
C TRP A 142 10.76 -6.28 -16.54
N LEU A 143 11.86 -6.23 -17.30
CA LEU A 143 12.78 -5.09 -17.32
C LEU A 143 13.27 -4.78 -18.73
N VAL A 144 13.30 -3.50 -19.06
CA VAL A 144 13.83 -2.96 -20.33
C VAL A 144 14.87 -1.87 -20.06
N PRO A 145 15.81 -1.65 -20.99
CA PRO A 145 16.68 -0.49 -20.92
C PRO A 145 15.89 0.78 -21.19
N PHE A 146 16.11 1.78 -20.36
CA PHE A 146 15.56 3.12 -20.50
C PHE A 146 16.58 4.06 -21.16
N THR A 147 16.08 4.98 -21.98
CA THR A 147 16.92 6.02 -22.56
C THR A 147 16.08 7.28 -22.67
N PRO A 148 16.37 8.33 -21.87
CA PRO A 148 15.60 9.57 -21.89
C PRO A 148 15.42 10.13 -23.31
N GLY A 149 14.17 10.48 -23.67
CA GLY A 149 13.84 11.04 -24.97
C GLY A 149 13.65 10.02 -26.11
N ARG A 150 13.88 8.73 -25.88
CA ARG A 150 13.46 7.66 -26.78
C ARG A 150 12.05 7.18 -26.43
N THR A 151 11.41 6.51 -27.38
CA THR A 151 10.08 5.90 -27.19
C THR A 151 10.21 4.49 -26.66
N HIS A 152 9.51 4.20 -25.58
CA HIS A 152 9.39 2.87 -24.98
C HIS A 152 7.92 2.49 -25.03
N THR A 153 7.59 1.42 -25.73
CA THR A 153 6.19 1.05 -25.99
C THR A 153 5.93 -0.39 -25.59
N LEU A 154 4.76 -0.64 -25.01
CA LEU A 154 4.19 -1.95 -24.72
C LEU A 154 2.78 -1.99 -25.31
N SER A 155 2.57 -2.84 -26.31
CA SER A 155 1.30 -3.03 -27.00
C SER A 155 0.67 -4.34 -26.57
N ILE A 156 -0.65 -4.34 -26.41
CA ILE A 156 -1.48 -5.47 -26.03
C ILE A 156 -2.53 -5.66 -27.14
N ASP A 157 -2.45 -6.74 -27.91
CA ASP A 157 -3.48 -7.13 -28.88
C ASP A 157 -4.50 -8.03 -28.17
N LEU A 158 -5.75 -7.61 -28.10
CA LEU A 158 -6.83 -8.39 -27.48
C LEU A 158 -7.34 -9.50 -28.42
N GLY A 159 -6.85 -9.55 -29.67
CA GLY A 159 -7.24 -10.48 -30.72
C GLY A 159 -8.61 -10.17 -31.34
N THR A 160 -9.57 -9.76 -30.50
CA THR A 160 -10.90 -9.30 -30.90
C THR A 160 -11.22 -7.96 -30.25
N GLN A 161 -12.23 -7.28 -30.80
CA GLN A 161 -12.77 -6.10 -30.14
C GLN A 161 -13.44 -6.50 -28.82
N ARG A 162 -13.02 -5.88 -27.71
CA ARG A 162 -13.54 -6.12 -26.36
C ARG A 162 -13.91 -4.80 -25.70
N ASP A 163 -14.91 -4.86 -24.83
CA ASP A 163 -15.35 -3.71 -24.03
C ASP A 163 -14.57 -3.70 -22.72
N VAL A 164 -13.49 -2.93 -22.73
CA VAL A 164 -12.52 -2.85 -21.63
C VAL A 164 -12.87 -1.70 -20.69
N THR A 165 -12.59 -1.90 -19.40
CA THR A 165 -12.97 -1.00 -18.31
C THR A 165 -11.75 -0.30 -17.72
N ALA A 166 -10.71 -1.07 -17.40
CA ALA A 166 -9.50 -0.56 -16.76
C ALA A 166 -8.28 -1.43 -17.05
N LEU A 167 -7.11 -0.84 -16.87
CA LEU A 167 -5.82 -1.52 -16.81
C LEU A 167 -5.41 -1.68 -15.35
N ARG A 168 -5.06 -2.88 -14.93
CA ARG A 168 -4.46 -3.13 -13.61
C ARG A 168 -2.96 -3.35 -13.76
N VAL A 169 -2.16 -2.57 -13.04
CA VAL A 169 -0.69 -2.57 -13.16
C VAL A 169 -0.04 -2.85 -11.82
N TRP A 170 0.93 -3.77 -11.81
CA TRP A 170 1.86 -3.98 -10.70
C TRP A 170 3.24 -3.49 -11.13
N ASN A 171 3.74 -2.49 -10.41
CA ASN A 171 5.00 -1.84 -10.74
C ASN A 171 6.21 -2.69 -10.28
N TYR A 172 7.42 -2.37 -10.75
CA TYR A 172 8.64 -3.12 -10.40
C TYR A 172 8.90 -3.12 -8.89
N ASN A 173 9.00 -4.31 -8.26
CA ASN A 173 8.89 -4.46 -6.80
C ASN A 173 10.04 -5.25 -6.13
N LYS A 174 11.20 -5.37 -6.78
CA LYS A 174 12.30 -6.22 -6.30
C LYS A 174 12.74 -5.91 -4.86
N SER A 175 12.97 -4.63 -4.55
CA SER A 175 13.38 -4.16 -3.23
C SER A 175 13.03 -2.68 -3.06
N SER A 176 13.10 -2.16 -1.84
CA SER A 176 12.85 -0.73 -1.59
C SER A 176 13.78 0.20 -2.39
N GLU A 177 15.00 -0.25 -2.69
CA GLU A 177 15.99 0.48 -3.48
C GLU A 177 15.73 0.33 -4.98
N ASP A 178 15.33 -0.86 -5.42
CA ASP A 178 15.17 -1.16 -6.84
C ASP A 178 13.82 -0.71 -7.42
N CYS A 179 12.84 -0.39 -6.59
CA CYS A 179 11.52 0.13 -7.01
C CYS A 179 11.59 1.44 -7.81
N ASP A 180 12.74 2.13 -7.82
CA ASP A 180 12.95 3.32 -8.66
C ASP A 180 13.07 3.00 -10.16
N ARG A 181 13.26 1.71 -10.50
CA ARG A 181 13.10 1.16 -11.87
C ARG A 181 11.65 1.05 -12.30
N GLY A 182 10.71 1.22 -11.38
CA GLY A 182 9.30 1.19 -11.71
C GLY A 182 8.91 2.33 -12.66
N VAL A 183 7.91 2.09 -13.50
CA VAL A 183 7.33 3.11 -14.38
C VAL A 183 6.56 4.14 -13.53
N ALA A 184 6.84 5.43 -13.68
CA ALA A 184 6.15 6.51 -12.98
C ALA A 184 5.03 7.14 -13.81
N ARG A 185 5.20 7.23 -15.14
CA ARG A 185 4.21 7.83 -16.04
C ARG A 185 4.06 7.03 -17.32
N ILE A 186 2.81 6.83 -17.72
CA ILE A 186 2.45 6.16 -18.97
C ILE A 186 1.48 7.03 -19.77
N LEU A 187 1.57 6.92 -21.09
CA LEU A 187 0.51 7.33 -22.02
C LEU A 187 -0.20 6.07 -22.49
N ILE A 188 -1.51 6.02 -22.29
CA ILE A 188 -2.37 4.92 -22.73
C ILE A 188 -3.11 5.40 -23.98
N GLU A 189 -3.07 4.62 -25.04
CA GLU A 189 -3.74 4.88 -26.32
C GLU A 189 -4.55 3.65 -26.71
N LEU A 190 -5.81 3.85 -27.09
CA LEU A 190 -6.74 2.78 -27.46
C LEU A 190 -7.09 2.88 -28.95
N ASP A 191 -6.91 1.78 -29.69
CA ASP A 191 -7.21 1.73 -31.13
C ASP A 191 -8.67 2.08 -31.44
N ASP A 192 -8.88 2.86 -32.50
CA ASP A 192 -10.22 3.21 -32.97
C ASP A 192 -10.82 2.15 -33.89
N SER A 193 -11.69 1.32 -33.33
CA SER A 193 -12.48 0.35 -34.10
C SER A 193 -13.73 0.98 -34.76
N LYS A 194 -14.12 2.21 -34.41
CA LYS A 194 -15.32 2.87 -34.95
C LYS A 194 -14.93 4.29 -35.39
N GLY A 195 -14.37 4.40 -36.59
CA GLY A 195 -13.82 5.60 -37.28
C GLY A 195 -14.59 6.93 -37.17
N GLY A 196 -14.82 7.39 -35.95
CA GLY A 196 -15.55 8.58 -35.57
C GLY A 196 -14.56 9.65 -35.12
N LYS A 197 -14.65 10.82 -35.75
CA LYS A 197 -13.73 11.96 -35.70
C LYS A 197 -13.46 12.63 -34.33
N ASP A 198 -13.75 11.99 -33.20
CA ASP A 198 -13.51 12.55 -31.86
C ASP A 198 -12.18 12.05 -31.25
N ASP A 199 -11.10 12.51 -31.89
CA ASP A 199 -9.68 12.13 -31.71
C ASP A 199 -9.05 12.44 -30.33
N LYS A 200 -9.83 12.92 -29.34
CA LYS A 200 -9.30 13.37 -28.03
C LYS A 200 -9.72 12.53 -26.82
N SER A 201 -10.62 11.56 -26.98
CA SER A 201 -11.20 10.82 -25.84
C SER A 201 -10.52 9.48 -25.52
N ARG A 202 -9.55 9.03 -26.32
CA ARG A 202 -9.01 7.65 -26.26
C ARG A 202 -7.53 7.57 -25.89
N SER A 203 -6.90 8.72 -25.64
CA SER A 203 -5.52 8.80 -25.16
C SER A 203 -5.47 9.56 -23.84
N GLN A 204 -4.82 8.99 -22.83
CA GLN A 204 -4.65 9.64 -21.52
C GLN A 204 -3.27 9.40 -20.93
N VAL A 205 -2.73 10.41 -20.26
CA VAL A 205 -1.48 10.31 -19.51
C VAL A 205 -1.80 10.05 -18.05
N VAL A 206 -1.28 8.95 -17.52
CA VAL A 206 -1.55 8.48 -16.16
C VAL A 206 -0.25 8.39 -15.36
N SER A 207 -0.35 8.71 -14.07
CA SER A 207 0.72 8.46 -13.10
C SER A 207 0.53 7.08 -12.47
N LEU A 208 1.56 6.26 -12.50
CA LEU A 208 1.57 4.94 -11.85
C LEU A 208 2.18 5.05 -10.48
N ARG A 209 1.64 4.33 -9.49
CA ARG A 209 2.13 4.26 -8.12
C ARG A 209 3.43 3.46 -8.04
N ARG A 210 4.38 3.95 -7.28
CA ARG A 210 5.62 3.24 -6.94
C ARG A 210 5.28 1.97 -6.17
N ALA A 211 5.95 0.87 -6.47
CA ALA A 211 5.77 -0.35 -5.68
C ALA A 211 6.34 -0.17 -4.25
N PRO A 212 5.82 -0.90 -3.25
CA PRO A 212 6.25 -0.77 -1.86
C PRO A 212 7.64 -1.34 -1.56
N GLY A 213 8.19 -2.19 -2.44
CA GLY A 213 9.47 -2.89 -2.23
C GLY A 213 9.33 -4.19 -1.43
N HIS A 214 8.10 -4.69 -1.24
CA HIS A 214 7.79 -5.94 -0.56
C HIS A 214 6.46 -6.52 -1.05
N ALA A 215 6.19 -7.80 -0.79
CA ALA A 215 4.99 -8.51 -1.27
C ALA A 215 3.94 -8.80 -0.18
N LEU A 216 3.94 -8.03 0.92
CA LEU A 216 3.01 -8.22 2.06
C LEU A 216 1.53 -8.05 1.71
N PHE A 217 1.23 -7.32 0.63
CA PHE A 217 -0.12 -7.10 0.16
C PHE A 217 -0.16 -6.83 -1.34
N ASP A 218 -1.36 -6.92 -1.90
CA ASP A 218 -1.60 -6.61 -3.31
C ASP A 218 -1.52 -5.10 -3.57
N PHE A 219 -0.40 -4.68 -4.16
CA PHE A 219 -0.11 -3.29 -4.49
C PHE A 219 -0.58 -2.88 -5.89
N GLY A 220 -1.30 -3.76 -6.61
CA GLY A 220 -1.77 -3.50 -7.96
C GLY A 220 -2.64 -2.25 -8.03
N GLN A 221 -2.36 -1.35 -8.96
CA GLN A 221 -3.10 -0.12 -9.20
C GLN A 221 -4.11 -0.33 -10.32
N ILE A 222 -5.34 0.16 -10.13
CA ILE A 222 -6.37 0.16 -11.17
C ILE A 222 -6.34 1.51 -11.88
N VAL A 223 -6.21 1.49 -13.21
CA VAL A 223 -6.15 2.65 -14.08
C VAL A 223 -7.33 2.56 -15.06
N PRO A 224 -8.43 3.28 -14.82
CA PRO A 224 -9.59 3.24 -15.71
C PRO A 224 -9.30 3.89 -17.06
N PHE A 225 -9.84 3.31 -18.14
CA PHE A 225 -9.66 3.81 -19.50
C PHE A 225 -10.47 5.08 -19.79
N ALA A 226 -11.56 5.26 -19.06
CA ALA A 226 -12.38 6.45 -19.09
C ALA A 226 -12.66 6.91 -17.65
N MET A 227 -12.33 8.17 -17.36
CA MET A 227 -12.44 8.75 -16.02
C MET A 227 -13.84 9.31 -15.80
N SER A 228 -14.52 8.87 -14.75
CA SER A 228 -15.77 9.46 -14.28
C SER A 228 -15.58 10.91 -13.82
N SER A 229 -16.64 11.71 -13.85
CA SER A 229 -16.61 13.14 -13.49
C SER A 229 -16.10 13.39 -12.07
N GLU A 230 -16.36 12.49 -11.12
CA GLU A 230 -15.91 12.60 -9.72
C GLU A 230 -14.39 12.42 -9.57
N ALA A 231 -13.78 11.53 -10.35
CA ALA A 231 -12.32 11.36 -10.37
C ALA A 231 -11.60 12.60 -10.93
N LYS A 232 -12.26 13.34 -11.84
CA LYS A 232 -11.76 14.60 -12.39
C LYS A 232 -11.77 15.71 -11.34
N GLU A 233 -12.77 15.79 -10.47
CA GLU A 233 -12.84 16.81 -9.40
C GLU A 233 -11.77 16.62 -8.33
N ASN A 234 -11.47 15.37 -7.94
CA ASN A 234 -10.40 15.11 -6.96
C ASN A 234 -8.99 15.38 -7.51
N THR A 235 -8.83 15.33 -8.85
CA THR A 235 -7.56 15.53 -9.54
C THR A 235 -7.38 16.98 -10.03
N SER A 236 -8.46 17.72 -10.30
CA SER A 236 -8.41 19.10 -10.81
C SER A 236 -7.75 20.08 -9.82
N GLY A 237 -7.83 19.79 -8.51
CA GLY A 237 -7.05 20.51 -7.49
C GLY A 237 -5.53 20.41 -7.67
N VAL A 238 -5.03 19.41 -8.41
CA VAL A 238 -3.60 19.26 -8.74
C VAL A 238 -3.18 20.18 -9.89
N ALA A 239 -4.09 20.50 -10.82
CA ALA A 239 -3.83 21.41 -11.94
C ALA A 239 -3.77 22.88 -11.49
N ASP A 240 -4.63 23.27 -10.55
CA ASP A 240 -4.62 24.62 -9.93
C ASP A 240 -3.36 24.89 -9.09
N LEU A 241 -2.64 23.83 -8.68
CA LEU A 241 -1.38 23.92 -7.94
C LEU A 241 -0.12 24.02 -8.84
N ARG A 242 -0.27 23.87 -10.16
CA ARG A 242 0.86 23.74 -11.11
C ARG A 242 0.83 24.72 -12.29
N LEU A 243 0.25 25.91 -12.14
CA LEU A 243 0.40 26.96 -13.14
C LEU A 243 1.69 27.76 -12.88
N PRO A 244 2.72 27.70 -13.76
CA PRO A 244 3.63 28.83 -13.88
C PRO A 244 2.84 29.98 -14.50
N LEU A 245 2.61 31.06 -13.73
CA LEU A 245 2.06 32.30 -14.27
C LEU A 245 2.95 32.80 -15.43
N LYS A 246 2.54 32.55 -16.67
CA LYS A 246 3.02 33.33 -17.80
C LYS A 246 2.24 34.65 -17.83
N GLY A 247 2.95 35.74 -17.49
CA GLY A 247 2.58 37.08 -17.93
C GLY A 247 1.87 37.98 -16.94
N PHE A 248 2.49 38.27 -15.79
CA PHE A 248 2.25 39.53 -15.09
C PHE A 248 3.58 40.17 -14.69
N THR A 249 3.99 41.20 -15.44
CA THR A 249 5.04 42.15 -15.01
C THR A 249 4.47 43.06 -13.93
N ARG A 250 4.42 42.53 -12.69
CA ARG A 250 4.49 43.36 -11.49
C ARG A 250 5.72 42.92 -10.71
N GLN A 251 6.41 43.88 -10.10
CA GLN A 251 7.59 43.62 -9.28
C GLN A 251 7.32 42.43 -8.35
N PRO A 252 8.25 41.46 -8.24
CA PRO A 252 8.03 40.29 -7.42
C PRO A 252 7.86 40.76 -5.98
N VAL A 253 6.65 40.66 -5.45
CA VAL A 253 6.45 40.60 -4.00
C VAL A 253 7.27 39.40 -3.57
N ARG A 254 8.39 39.64 -2.89
CA ARG A 254 9.13 38.58 -2.20
C ARG A 254 8.25 38.12 -1.05
N GLN A 255 7.40 37.15 -1.34
CA GLN A 255 6.68 36.42 -0.34
C GLN A 255 7.72 35.51 0.34
N ASP A 256 8.15 35.89 1.55
CA ASP A 256 9.16 35.13 2.33
C ASP A 256 8.59 33.85 2.97
N TYR A 257 7.36 33.47 2.62
CA TYR A 257 6.73 32.21 3.02
C TYR A 257 5.99 31.57 1.83
N GLU A 258 6.29 30.30 1.57
CA GLU A 258 5.47 29.46 0.69
C GLU A 258 4.34 28.87 1.55
N ALA A 259 3.07 29.11 1.17
CA ALA A 259 1.96 28.46 1.86
C ALA A 259 2.09 26.95 1.64
N PRO A 260 2.17 26.11 2.69
CA PRO A 260 2.38 24.70 2.51
C PRO A 260 1.23 24.10 1.71
N PHE A 261 1.53 23.63 0.51
CA PHE A 261 0.61 22.85 -0.30
C PHE A 261 0.28 21.54 0.44
N HIS A 262 -0.97 21.09 0.34
CA HIS A 262 -1.37 19.79 0.88
C HIS A 262 -0.45 18.69 0.36
N PRO A 263 0.01 17.74 1.21
CA PRO A 263 0.80 16.62 0.72
C PRO A 263 0.01 15.83 -0.33
N ILE A 264 0.67 15.50 -1.44
CA ILE A 264 0.10 14.78 -2.57
C ILE A 264 0.85 13.46 -2.72
N GLY A 265 0.10 12.36 -2.81
CA GLY A 265 0.68 11.03 -3.00
C GLY A 265 -0.33 10.02 -3.48
N MET A 266 0.12 8.79 -3.70
CA MET A 266 -0.72 7.66 -4.13
C MET A 266 -0.77 6.53 -3.10
N TYR A 267 -0.01 6.65 -2.03
CA TYR A 267 -0.10 5.78 -0.87
C TYR A 267 0.36 6.52 0.39
N LEU A 268 -0.11 6.06 1.54
CA LEU A 268 0.35 6.47 2.85
C LEU A 268 0.88 5.26 3.60
N ARG A 269 1.90 5.47 4.42
CA ARG A 269 2.41 4.46 5.35
C ARG A 269 2.21 4.97 6.77
N LEU A 270 1.29 4.34 7.49
CA LEU A 270 0.99 4.66 8.88
C LEU A 270 1.65 3.60 9.76
N VAL A 271 2.65 3.98 10.54
CA VAL A 271 3.35 3.08 11.46
C VAL A 271 2.72 3.23 12.86
N LEU A 272 2.22 2.12 13.40
CA LEU A 272 1.53 2.06 14.68
C LEU A 272 2.44 1.42 15.73
N HIS A 273 2.95 2.22 16.65
CA HIS A 273 3.97 1.78 17.61
C HIS A 273 3.45 1.00 18.82
N GLY A 274 2.15 1.04 19.10
CA GLY A 274 1.61 0.39 20.29
C GLY A 274 0.10 0.46 20.42
N SER A 275 -0.42 -0.34 21.32
CA SER A 275 -1.84 -0.44 21.67
C SER A 275 -2.12 0.19 23.04
N TRP A 276 -3.40 0.46 23.31
CA TRP A 276 -3.85 0.90 24.63
C TRP A 276 -4.11 -0.29 25.54
N GLY A 277 -3.04 -0.90 26.03
CA GLY A 277 -3.08 -1.90 27.11
C GLY A 277 -3.35 -3.36 26.69
N ASP A 278 -3.56 -3.65 25.40
CA ASP A 278 -3.62 -5.05 24.91
C ASP A 278 -2.21 -5.51 24.49
N PRO A 279 -1.58 -6.46 25.21
CA PRO A 279 -0.22 -6.87 24.92
C PRO A 279 -0.09 -7.73 23.66
N TYR A 280 -1.18 -8.14 23.01
CA TYR A 280 -1.15 -9.10 21.91
C TYR A 280 -1.71 -8.56 20.60
N TYR A 281 -2.60 -7.58 20.64
CA TYR A 281 -3.33 -7.13 19.46
C TYR A 281 -3.36 -5.61 19.33
N ILE A 282 -3.47 -5.16 18.09
CA ILE A 282 -3.69 -3.77 17.72
C ILE A 282 -4.80 -3.71 16.67
N GLY A 283 -5.62 -2.67 16.74
CA GLY A 283 -6.73 -2.51 15.81
C GLY A 283 -7.17 -1.07 15.66
N LEU A 284 -7.95 -0.84 14.63
CA LEU A 284 -8.63 0.41 14.34
C LEU A 284 -10.01 0.05 13.78
N ASP A 285 -11.02 0.85 14.07
CA ASP A 285 -12.35 0.59 13.50
C ASP A 285 -12.50 1.22 12.13
N ARG A 286 -11.99 2.43 11.97
CA ARG A 286 -12.16 3.21 10.75
C ARG A 286 -11.00 4.20 10.57
N ILE A 287 -10.63 4.42 9.33
CA ILE A 287 -9.78 5.52 8.91
C ILE A 287 -10.57 6.33 7.90
N GLU A 288 -10.55 7.65 8.03
CA GLU A 288 -11.15 8.54 7.04
C GLU A 288 -10.09 9.53 6.57
N VAL A 289 -9.82 9.50 5.27
CA VAL A 289 -8.88 10.43 4.63
C VAL A 289 -9.67 11.62 4.12
N VAL A 290 -9.28 12.83 4.51
CA VAL A 290 -9.95 14.08 4.14
C VAL A 290 -9.15 14.73 3.02
N GLY A 291 -9.80 15.03 1.89
CA GLY A 291 -9.19 15.69 0.74
C GLY A 291 -8.96 17.19 0.96
N CYS A 292 -8.25 17.84 0.03
CA CYS A 292 -7.94 19.27 0.08
C CYS A 292 -9.17 20.20 0.18
N HIS A 293 -10.35 19.73 -0.23
CA HIS A 293 -11.61 20.48 -0.13
C HIS A 293 -12.37 20.24 1.19
N GLY A 294 -11.77 19.55 2.17
CA GLY A 294 -12.38 19.26 3.47
C GLY A 294 -13.42 18.15 3.46
N LYS A 295 -13.65 17.50 2.32
CA LYS A 295 -14.57 16.36 2.17
C LYS A 295 -13.83 15.02 2.35
N PRO A 296 -14.47 13.99 2.93
CA PRO A 296 -13.94 12.63 2.94
C PRO A 296 -13.69 12.12 1.52
N LEU A 297 -12.53 11.48 1.31
CA LEU A 297 -12.19 10.81 0.06
C LEU A 297 -12.84 9.42 0.04
N LYS A 298 -13.38 9.06 -1.13
CA LYS A 298 -14.00 7.75 -1.39
C LYS A 298 -13.16 6.92 -2.35
N GLY A 299 -13.41 5.61 -2.40
CA GLY A 299 -12.82 4.70 -3.39
C GLY A 299 -11.34 4.38 -3.20
N TRP A 300 -10.72 4.79 -2.09
CA TRP A 300 -9.37 4.36 -1.73
C TRP A 300 -9.41 3.00 -1.03
N ARG A 301 -8.30 2.25 -1.09
CA ARG A 301 -8.19 0.90 -0.51
C ARG A 301 -7.27 0.91 0.70
N ALA A 302 -7.51 0.01 1.65
CA ALA A 302 -6.65 -0.17 2.81
C ALA A 302 -5.98 -1.54 2.77
N SER A 303 -4.71 -1.58 3.15
CA SER A 303 -3.98 -2.81 3.47
C SER A 303 -3.23 -2.65 4.79
N ALA A 304 -2.71 -3.74 5.34
CA ALA A 304 -1.93 -3.70 6.57
C ALA A 304 -0.84 -4.78 6.59
N ALA A 305 0.15 -4.57 7.44
CA ALA A 305 1.18 -5.53 7.77
C ALA A 305 1.41 -5.53 9.30
N PRO A 306 1.11 -6.62 10.03
CA PRO A 306 0.43 -7.84 9.59
C PRO A 306 -0.98 -7.58 9.03
N TYR A 307 -1.41 -8.37 8.04
CA TYR A 307 -2.68 -8.14 7.32
C TYR A 307 -3.89 -8.22 8.26
N SER A 308 -4.00 -9.31 9.02
CA SER A 308 -5.02 -9.50 10.04
C SER A 308 -4.58 -10.63 10.98
N LEU A 309 -5.47 -11.05 11.88
CA LEU A 309 -5.27 -12.26 12.69
C LEU A 309 -5.07 -13.55 11.88
N ASN A 310 -5.37 -13.53 10.57
CA ASN A 310 -5.14 -14.68 9.69
C ASN A 310 -3.65 -15.06 9.60
N VAL A 311 -2.74 -14.11 9.82
CA VAL A 311 -1.28 -14.34 9.78
C VAL A 311 -0.85 -15.35 10.84
N ILE A 312 -1.54 -15.38 11.98
CA ILE A 312 -1.32 -16.34 13.08
C ILE A 312 -2.31 -17.51 13.05
N GLY A 313 -2.96 -17.76 11.90
CA GLY A 313 -3.89 -18.87 11.70
C GLY A 313 -5.29 -18.68 12.32
N ILE A 314 -5.62 -17.49 12.83
CA ILE A 314 -6.95 -17.21 13.39
C ILE A 314 -7.83 -16.59 12.31
N LYS A 315 -8.85 -17.33 11.86
CA LYS A 315 -9.83 -16.81 10.91
C LYS A 315 -10.69 -15.74 11.55
N ASP A 316 -10.57 -14.50 11.08
CA ASP A 316 -11.31 -13.35 11.59
C ASP A 316 -11.84 -12.47 10.45
N SER A 317 -12.99 -11.83 10.65
CA SER A 317 -13.61 -10.93 9.67
C SER A 317 -13.04 -9.51 9.70
N ARG A 318 -12.19 -9.18 10.69
CA ARG A 318 -11.58 -7.86 10.87
C ARG A 318 -10.34 -7.72 10.00
N GLU A 319 -10.55 -7.30 8.77
CA GLU A 319 -9.51 -7.10 7.76
C GLU A 319 -9.31 -5.62 7.41
N PRO A 320 -8.18 -5.23 6.80
CA PRO A 320 -7.89 -3.84 6.49
C PRO A 320 -8.95 -3.18 5.62
N ALA A 321 -9.58 -3.92 4.70
CA ALA A 321 -10.63 -3.42 3.81
C ALA A 321 -11.84 -2.84 4.59
N ASN A 322 -12.04 -3.23 5.84
CA ASN A 322 -13.10 -2.68 6.66
C ASN A 322 -12.84 -1.23 7.09
N LEU A 323 -11.58 -0.78 7.11
CA LEU A 323 -11.21 0.57 7.54
C LEU A 323 -11.77 1.67 6.64
N THR A 324 -12.17 1.34 5.41
CA THR A 324 -12.63 2.30 4.40
C THR A 324 -14.16 2.45 4.36
N LYS A 325 -14.90 1.62 5.10
CA LYS A 325 -16.37 1.60 5.04
C LYS A 325 -16.96 2.91 5.60
N GLU A 326 -17.91 3.49 4.87
CA GLU A 326 -18.69 4.64 5.34
C GLU A 326 -19.76 4.16 6.34
N GLY A 327 -19.92 4.90 7.43
CA GLY A 327 -20.90 4.58 8.47
C GLY A 327 -22.24 5.24 8.17
N GLU A 328 -23.17 4.49 7.58
CA GLU A 328 -24.60 4.67 7.83
C GLU A 328 -25.10 3.37 8.47
N GLU A 329 -25.04 3.30 9.80
CA GLU A 329 -25.98 2.59 10.67
C GLU A 329 -25.39 2.60 12.09
N GLU A 330 -25.90 3.52 12.92
CA GLU A 330 -25.88 3.33 14.37
C GLU A 330 -26.59 2.00 14.68
N GLY A 331 -25.83 0.91 14.79
CA GLY A 331 -26.41 -0.41 15.07
C GLY A 331 -25.61 -1.64 14.64
N VAL A 332 -24.62 -1.53 13.74
CA VAL A 332 -23.83 -2.71 13.32
C VAL A 332 -22.67 -2.95 14.29
N GLY A 333 -22.97 -3.70 15.35
CA GLY A 333 -22.02 -4.02 16.41
C GLY A 333 -20.74 -4.75 15.95
N LEU A 334 -19.63 -4.42 16.62
CA LEU A 334 -18.59 -5.35 17.10
C LEU A 334 -17.79 -6.21 16.09
N GLY A 335 -17.95 -6.02 14.77
CA GLY A 335 -17.34 -6.91 13.76
C GLY A 335 -16.64 -6.22 12.58
N GLY A 336 -16.76 -4.91 12.43
CA GLY A 336 -16.45 -4.21 11.17
C GLY A 336 -15.17 -3.38 11.15
N GLY A 337 -14.20 -3.61 12.06
CA GLY A 337 -12.91 -2.90 12.04
C GLY A 337 -11.78 -3.75 11.46
N TRP A 338 -10.54 -3.31 11.67
CA TRP A 338 -9.32 -4.09 11.44
C TRP A 338 -8.69 -4.49 12.78
N LEU A 339 -8.20 -5.72 12.86
CA LEU A 339 -7.40 -6.20 13.99
C LEU A 339 -6.24 -7.07 13.48
N ALA A 340 -5.06 -6.78 13.97
CA ALA A 340 -3.83 -7.53 13.71
C ALA A 340 -3.13 -7.88 15.02
N PRO A 341 -2.28 -8.92 15.02
CA PRO A 341 -1.38 -9.14 16.14
C PRO A 341 -0.40 -7.97 16.26
N LEU A 342 -0.05 -7.63 17.51
CA LEU A 342 0.96 -6.63 17.81
C LEU A 342 2.33 -7.16 17.37
N ALA A 343 3.07 -6.38 16.59
CA ALA A 343 4.36 -6.75 16.01
C ALA A 343 5.38 -7.14 17.11
N ALA A 344 5.36 -6.45 18.25
CA ALA A 344 6.18 -6.78 19.42
C ALA A 344 5.89 -8.16 20.05
N SER A 345 4.79 -8.81 19.67
CA SER A 345 4.27 -10.02 20.30
C SER A 345 4.27 -11.25 19.40
N ILE A 346 4.72 -11.11 18.14
CA ILE A 346 4.82 -12.19 17.17
C ILE A 346 6.27 -12.58 16.89
N GLY A 347 6.45 -13.80 16.40
CA GLY A 347 7.77 -14.33 16.07
C GLY A 347 8.38 -13.62 14.84
N PRO A 348 9.71 -13.71 14.66
CA PRO A 348 10.40 -13.06 13.54
C PRO A 348 9.97 -13.56 12.16
N GLU A 349 9.38 -14.75 12.06
CA GLU A 349 8.88 -15.31 10.79
C GLU A 349 7.57 -14.66 10.32
N GLU A 350 6.76 -14.15 11.25
CA GLU A 350 5.46 -13.53 10.98
C GLU A 350 5.53 -11.99 11.01
N LEU A 351 6.69 -11.46 11.44
CA LEU A 351 6.95 -10.04 11.58
C LEU A 351 7.13 -9.40 10.20
N PRO A 352 6.55 -8.22 9.95
CA PRO A 352 6.86 -7.47 8.73
C PRO A 352 8.34 -7.07 8.72
N PRO A 353 8.95 -6.86 7.54
CA PRO A 353 10.36 -6.46 7.41
C PRO A 353 10.70 -5.16 8.17
N SER A 354 9.71 -4.30 8.37
CA SER A 354 9.81 -3.06 9.14
C SER A 354 9.89 -3.28 10.65
N GLY A 355 9.46 -4.44 11.15
CA GLY A 355 9.38 -4.75 12.57
C GLY A 355 8.19 -4.12 13.32
N GLU A 356 7.32 -3.39 12.63
CA GLU A 356 6.27 -2.56 13.22
C GLU A 356 4.89 -2.88 12.61
N ASN A 357 3.81 -2.54 13.30
CA ASN A 357 2.47 -2.64 12.72
C ASN A 357 2.25 -1.48 11.74
N GLU A 358 1.80 -1.78 10.53
CA GLU A 358 1.66 -0.79 9.47
C GLU A 358 0.29 -0.88 8.82
N VAL A 359 -0.28 0.29 8.51
CA VAL A 359 -1.50 0.43 7.72
C VAL A 359 -1.21 1.28 6.49
N TYR A 360 -1.71 0.81 5.35
CA TYR A 360 -1.45 1.35 4.03
C TYR A 360 -2.76 1.81 3.36
N PRO A 361 -3.14 3.09 3.51
CA PRO A 361 -4.09 3.73 2.60
C PRO A 361 -3.49 3.85 1.18
N LEU A 362 -4.20 3.33 0.19
CA LEU A 362 -3.80 3.21 -1.21
C LEU A 362 -4.78 3.97 -2.12
N PHE A 363 -4.26 4.90 -2.92
CA PHE A 363 -5.02 5.71 -3.89
C PHE A 363 -4.58 5.41 -5.33
N ASP A 364 -5.53 5.23 -6.24
CA ASP A 364 -5.20 4.89 -7.63
C ASP A 364 -4.83 6.11 -8.49
N THR A 365 -4.98 7.32 -7.95
CA THR A 365 -4.57 8.58 -8.55
C THR A 365 -3.77 9.43 -7.55
N PRO A 366 -2.88 10.35 -8.02
CA PRO A 366 -2.23 11.31 -7.15
C PRO A 366 -3.26 12.16 -6.40
N THR A 367 -3.34 11.96 -5.09
CA THR A 367 -4.42 12.48 -4.26
C THR A 367 -3.89 13.46 -3.23
N PRO A 368 -4.34 14.72 -3.23
CA PRO A 368 -4.00 15.70 -2.19
C PRO A 368 -4.81 15.43 -0.92
N ILE A 369 -4.13 15.33 0.23
CA ILE A 369 -4.79 15.09 1.52
C ILE A 369 -4.67 16.32 2.44
N ALA A 370 -5.76 16.68 3.11
CA ALA A 370 -5.79 17.74 4.11
C ALA A 370 -5.66 17.20 5.54
N GLY A 371 -6.08 15.96 5.77
CA GLY A 371 -6.03 15.36 7.10
C GLY A 371 -6.50 13.92 7.11
N ILE A 372 -6.33 13.27 8.26
CA ILE A 372 -6.74 11.88 8.49
C ILE A 372 -7.48 11.86 9.83
N ARG A 373 -8.65 11.23 9.87
CA ARG A 373 -9.40 10.96 11.09
C ARG A 373 -9.32 9.47 11.40
N PHE A 374 -9.08 9.16 12.67
CA PHE A 374 -8.96 7.79 13.17
C PHE A 374 -10.09 7.50 14.15
N TRP A 375 -10.73 6.34 13.99
CA TRP A 375 -11.59 5.75 15.00
C TRP A 375 -10.84 4.59 15.62
N ASN A 376 -10.46 4.77 16.89
CA ASN A 376 -9.76 3.76 17.64
C ASN A 376 -10.68 2.58 17.96
N TYR A 377 -10.09 1.41 18.09
CA TYR A 377 -10.77 0.13 18.22
C TYR A 377 -11.77 0.07 19.38
N HIS A 378 -13.04 -0.23 19.09
CA HIS A 378 -14.10 -0.46 20.07
C HIS A 378 -14.57 -1.92 20.02
N LYS A 379 -14.09 -2.75 20.95
CA LYS A 379 -14.75 -4.03 21.24
C LYS A 379 -14.62 -4.33 22.73
N THR A 380 -15.79 -4.54 23.34
CA THR A 380 -16.09 -4.75 24.78
C THR A 380 -15.87 -3.54 25.71
N PRO A 381 -16.96 -2.92 26.22
CA PRO A 381 -16.92 -2.04 27.39
C PRO A 381 -16.30 -2.70 28.63
N HIS A 382 -16.33 -4.04 28.72
CA HIS A 382 -15.71 -4.81 29.81
C HIS A 382 -14.18 -4.89 29.76
N ARG A 383 -13.52 -4.38 28.72
CA ARG A 383 -12.06 -4.28 28.64
C ARG A 383 -11.53 -2.84 28.73
N ILE A 384 -12.42 -1.87 28.90
CA ILE A 384 -11.98 -0.52 29.24
C ILE A 384 -11.37 -0.61 30.63
N CYS A 385 -10.07 -0.27 30.74
CA CYS A 385 -9.46 0.01 32.02
C CYS A 385 -10.31 1.11 32.68
N GLU A 386 -11.16 0.72 33.63
CA GLU A 386 -11.72 1.66 34.58
C GLU A 386 -10.55 2.32 35.27
N TRP A 387 -10.31 3.57 34.92
CA TRP A 387 -9.46 4.45 35.71
C TRP A 387 -10.20 4.72 37.02
N GLY A 388 -9.95 3.87 38.01
CA GLY A 388 -10.13 4.28 39.40
C GLY A 388 -9.23 5.50 39.65
N PRO A 389 -9.70 6.55 40.34
CA PRO A 389 -8.85 7.67 40.68
C PRO A 389 -7.67 7.13 41.50
N ALA A 390 -6.45 7.47 41.10
CA ALA A 390 -5.28 7.27 41.93
C ALA A 390 -5.52 8.00 43.27
N LEU A 391 -5.92 7.24 44.29
CA LEU A 391 -6.03 7.67 45.68
C LEU A 391 -5.11 6.77 46.50
N GLY A 392 -4.12 7.39 47.14
CA GLY A 392 -3.29 6.80 48.18
C GLY A 392 -1.81 7.06 47.99
#